data_AF-A0A547LE30-F1
#
_entry.id   AF-A0A547LE30-F1
#
_cell.length_a   1.000
_cell.length_b   1.000
_cell.length_c   1.000
_cell.angle_alpha   90.00
_cell.angle_beta   90.00
_cell.angle_gamma   90.00
#
_symmetry.space_group_name_H-M   'P 1'
#
loop_
_entity.id
_entity.type
_entity.pdbx_description
1 polymer ?
#
loop_
_entity_poly.entity_id
_entity_poly.type
_entity_poly.pdbx_seq_one_letter_code
_entity_poly.pdbx_strand_id
1 'polypeptide(L)' 'MSPEAQPAVSAAWRKKRFSLLNHEPFTIVAEGVETQEEFALAKAAGCNRFQGYFFGRPAPRDKAPFRAIDAEPLALSA' A
#
# COMPACT_ATOMS: atom_id res chain seq x y z
N MET A 1 -21.85 -30.60 -7.19
CA MET A 1 -20.42 -30.23 -7.08
C MET A 1 -20.02 -29.44 -8.32
N SER A 2 -19.96 -28.12 -8.16
CA SER A 2 -19.22 -27.17 -8.99
C SER A 2 -18.81 -26.04 -8.04
N PRO A 3 -17.62 -25.45 -8.22
CA PRO A 3 -16.89 -24.82 -7.15
C PRO A 3 -17.54 -23.48 -6.77
N GLU A 4 -17.70 -23.30 -5.47
CA GLU A 4 -18.04 -22.05 -4.82
C GLU A 4 -16.96 -21.02 -5.17
N ALA A 5 -17.21 -20.21 -6.21
CA ALA A 5 -16.36 -19.09 -6.55
C ALA A 5 -16.41 -18.11 -5.36
N GLN A 6 -15.28 -18.05 -4.66
CA GLN A 6 -15.06 -17.13 -3.55
C GLN A 6 -15.51 -15.72 -3.96
N PRO A 7 -16.24 -14.99 -3.11
CA PRO A 7 -16.75 -13.68 -3.48
C PRO A 7 -15.54 -12.76 -3.73
N ALA A 8 -15.35 -12.39 -4.99
CA ALA A 8 -14.46 -11.30 -5.38
C ALA A 8 -14.74 -10.15 -4.41
N VAL A 9 -13.72 -9.75 -3.65
CA VAL A 9 -13.79 -8.63 -2.70
C VAL A 9 -14.45 -7.46 -3.42
N SER A 10 -15.74 -7.29 -3.11
CA SER A 10 -16.66 -6.64 -4.02
C SER A 10 -16.20 -5.21 -4.29
N ALA A 11 -16.51 -4.69 -5.48
CA ALA A 11 -16.35 -3.27 -5.81
C ALA A 11 -17.04 -2.29 -4.80
N ALA A 12 -17.70 -2.81 -3.76
CA ALA A 12 -18.29 -2.07 -2.65
C ALA A 12 -17.26 -1.33 -1.78
N TRP A 13 -15.99 -1.74 -1.75
CA TRP A 13 -14.95 -0.99 -1.02
C TRP A 13 -14.60 0.34 -1.71
N ARG A 14 -14.88 0.48 -3.02
CA ARG A 14 -14.52 1.65 -3.82
C ARG A 14 -15.47 2.85 -3.66
N LYS A 15 -16.67 2.65 -3.09
CA LYS A 15 -17.73 3.68 -3.08
C LYS A 15 -18.13 4.21 -1.71
N LYS A 16 -17.65 3.64 -0.59
CA LYS A 16 -18.03 4.10 0.76
C LYS A 16 -16.86 4.64 1.58
N ARG A 17 -16.09 5.53 0.96
CA ARG A 17 -15.24 6.52 1.62
C ARG A 17 -15.66 7.95 1.24
N PHE A 18 -16.94 8.12 0.88
CA PHE A 18 -17.47 9.39 0.41
C PHE A 18 -18.00 10.22 1.58
N SER A 19 -17.38 11.38 1.79
CA SER A 19 -18.04 12.63 2.21
C SER A 19 -18.10 13.07 3.69
N LEU A 20 -17.59 12.33 4.70
CA LEU A 20 -17.72 12.80 6.10
C LEU A 20 -16.45 13.28 6.80
N LEU A 21 -15.29 13.29 6.14
CA LEU A 21 -14.10 13.96 6.68
C LEU A 21 -13.44 14.79 5.60
N ASN A 22 -13.74 16.08 5.59
CA ASN A 22 -12.72 17.07 5.27
C ASN A 22 -11.59 16.83 6.29
N HIS A 23 -10.41 16.40 5.86
CA HIS A 23 -9.20 17.20 6.05
C HIS A 23 -7.89 16.54 5.61
N GLU A 24 -7.70 15.23 5.54
CA GLU A 24 -6.40 14.67 5.07
C GLU A 24 -6.56 13.29 4.39
N PRO A 25 -5.78 12.98 3.35
CA PRO A 25 -5.74 11.65 2.76
C PRO A 25 -5.16 10.66 3.78
N PHE A 26 -6.02 9.83 4.36
CA PHE A 26 -5.56 8.75 5.24
C PHE A 26 -4.60 7.83 4.48
N THR A 27 -3.51 7.46 5.14
CA THR A 27 -2.61 6.41 4.64
C THR A 27 -3.24 5.04 4.90
N ILE A 28 -3.34 4.22 3.85
CA ILE A 28 -3.79 2.84 3.88
C ILE A 28 -2.65 1.99 3.31
N VAL A 29 -2.11 1.10 4.16
CA VAL A 29 -0.99 0.22 3.82
C VAL A 29 -1.52 -1.16 3.49
N ALA A 30 -1.16 -1.70 2.32
CA ALA A 30 -1.30 -3.12 2.03
C ALA A 30 0.00 -3.86 2.45
N GLU A 31 -0.11 -4.74 3.43
CA GLU A 31 1.00 -5.59 3.91
C GLU A 31 0.95 -6.98 3.27
N GLY A 32 2.10 -7.62 3.13
CA GLY A 32 2.21 -8.98 2.59
C GLY A 32 2.10 -9.08 1.06
N VAL A 33 2.43 -8.02 0.31
CA VAL A 33 2.45 -8.07 -1.16
C VAL A 33 3.64 -8.90 -1.66
N GLU A 34 3.39 -10.06 -2.26
CA GLU A 34 4.42 -10.98 -2.76
C GLU A 34 4.46 -11.05 -4.29
N THR A 35 3.37 -10.70 -4.96
CA THR A 35 3.22 -10.76 -6.43
C THR A 35 2.77 -9.44 -7.06
N GLN A 36 2.98 -9.31 -8.38
CA GLN A 36 2.55 -8.16 -9.17
C GLN A 36 1.02 -8.06 -9.21
N GLU A 37 0.33 -9.19 -9.22
CA GLU A 37 -1.12 -9.31 -9.23
C GLU A 37 -1.72 -8.79 -7.91
N GLU A 38 -1.16 -9.18 -6.77
CA GLU A 38 -1.55 -8.67 -5.45
C GLU A 38 -1.35 -7.16 -5.35
N PHE A 39 -0.22 -6.64 -5.86
CA PHE A 39 0.01 -5.20 -5.92
C PHE A 39 -1.06 -4.49 -6.74
N ALA A 40 -1.39 -5.01 -7.93
CA ALA A 40 -2.41 -4.42 -8.80
C ALA A 40 -3.78 -4.39 -8.12
N LEU A 41 -4.15 -5.47 -7.43
CA LEU A 41 -5.40 -5.56 -6.66
C LEU A 41 -5.43 -4.56 -5.49
N ALA A 42 -4.37 -4.50 -4.68
CA ALA A 42 -4.27 -3.59 -3.55
C ALA A 42 -4.33 -2.12 -3.98
N LYS A 43 -3.67 -1.78 -5.09
CA LYS A 43 -3.71 -0.45 -5.69
C LYS A 43 -5.11 -0.10 -6.19
N ALA A 44 -5.79 -1.03 -6.86
CA ALA A 44 -7.18 -0.83 -7.31
C ALA A 44 -8.18 -0.70 -6.15
N ALA A 45 -7.88 -1.30 -5.00
CA ALA A 45 -8.66 -1.19 -3.77
C ALA A 45 -8.49 0.16 -3.03
N GLY A 46 -7.54 1.01 -3.46
CA GLY A 46 -7.32 2.33 -2.88
C GLY A 46 -6.24 2.38 -1.79
N CYS A 47 -5.40 1.34 -1.66
CA CYS A 47 -4.21 1.41 -0.82
C CYS A 47 -3.20 2.38 -1.44
N ASN A 48 -2.55 3.20 -0.61
CA ASN A 48 -1.59 4.22 -1.06
C ASN A 48 -0.18 3.99 -0.51
N ARG A 49 0.02 2.94 0.28
CA ARG A 49 1.32 2.40 0.68
C ARG A 49 1.31 0.88 0.60
N PHE A 50 2.49 0.28 0.44
CA PHE A 50 2.64 -1.14 0.21
C PHE A 50 3.89 -1.67 0.93
N GLN A 51 3.79 -2.88 1.47
CA GLN A 51 4.91 -3.61 2.05
C GLN A 51 4.79 -5.10 1.68
N GLY A 52 5.90 -5.70 1.29
CA GLY A 52 5.99 -7.15 1.09
C GLY A 52 7.20 -7.55 0.27
N TYR A 53 7.43 -8.86 0.13
CA TYR A 53 8.63 -9.40 -0.54
C TYR A 53 8.70 -9.07 -2.02
N PHE A 54 7.57 -8.69 -2.64
CA PHE A 54 7.55 -8.13 -3.98
C PHE A 54 8.42 -6.87 -4.09
N PHE A 55 8.45 -6.03 -3.05
CA PHE A 55 9.24 -4.79 -3.00
C PHE A 55 10.61 -4.98 -2.35
N GLY A 56 10.71 -5.88 -1.38
CA GLY A 56 11.96 -6.20 -0.71
C GLY A 56 11.75 -6.96 0.59
N ARG A 57 12.74 -7.76 0.95
CA ARG A 57 12.77 -8.42 2.27
C ARG A 57 13.18 -7.39 3.35
N PRO A 58 12.69 -7.53 4.60
CA PRO A 58 13.23 -6.79 5.72
C PRO A 58 14.75 -6.97 5.77
N ALA A 59 15.44 -5.85 5.93
CA ALA A 59 16.89 -5.81 6.00
C ALA A 59 17.32 -4.94 7.18
N PRO A 60 18.48 -5.23 7.79
CA PRO A 60 19.13 -4.30 8.70
C PRO A 60 19.24 -2.89 8.11
N ARG A 61 19.20 -1.85 8.94
CA ARG A 61 19.16 -0.44 8.50
C ARG A 61 20.31 -0.07 7.55
N ASP A 62 21.50 -0.60 7.80
CA ASP A 62 22.72 -0.41 7.02
C ASP A 62 22.71 -1.14 5.66
N LYS A 63 21.78 -2.08 5.48
CA LYS A 63 21.64 -2.92 4.29
C LYS A 63 20.30 -2.76 3.59
N ALA A 64 19.41 -1.93 4.14
CA ALA A 64 18.14 -1.63 3.51
C ALA A 64 18.42 -0.95 2.16
N PRO A 65 17.82 -1.42 1.05
CA PRO A 65 17.91 -0.75 -0.24
C PRO A 65 17.02 0.50 -0.21
N PHE A 66 17.28 1.41 0.72
CA PHE A 66 16.60 2.70 0.79
C PHE A 66 17.17 3.59 -0.31
N ARG A 67 16.52 3.60 -1.47
CA ARG A 67 16.60 4.76 -2.35
C ARG A 67 15.66 5.80 -1.77
N ALA A 68 16.23 6.77 -1.03
CA ALA A 68 15.54 8.01 -0.78
C ALA A 68 15.19 8.60 -2.15
N ILE A 69 13.92 8.58 -2.52
CA ILE A 69 13.45 9.39 -3.64
C ILE A 69 13.32 10.79 -3.04
N ASP A 70 14.33 11.63 -3.30
CA ASP A 70 14.34 13.08 -3.08
C ASP A 70 13.94 13.57 -1.67
N ALA A 71 14.63 13.07 -0.63
CA ALA A 71 14.64 13.77 0.64
C ALA A 71 15.64 14.93 0.55
N GLU A 72 15.18 16.12 0.14
CA GLU A 72 15.88 17.36 0.53
C GLU A 72 16.10 17.27 2.05
N PRO A 73 17.35 17.35 2.55
CA PRO A 73 17.58 17.28 3.97
C PRO A 73 16.78 18.41 4.61
N LEU A 74 15.92 18.08 5.59
CA LEU A 74 15.41 19.11 6.49
C LEU A 74 16.65 19.77 7.09
N ALA A 75 17.01 20.93 6.55
CA ALA A 75 18.08 21.74 7.06
C ALA A 75 17.72 22.04 8.50
N LEU A 76 18.40 21.37 9.42
CA LEU A 76 18.33 21.67 10.84
C LEU A 76 19.09 22.99 10.99
N SER A 77 18.40 24.11 10.77
CA SER A 77 18.92 25.42 11.15
C SER A 77 19.06 25.41 12.67
N ALA A 78 20.32 25.56 13.10
CA ALA A 78 20.77 25.59 14.49
C ALA A 78 20.00 26.59 15.37
#